data_AF-A0A352NM08-F1
#
_entry.id   AF-A0A352NM08-F1
#
_cell.length_a   1.000
_cell.length_b   1.000
_cell.length_c   1.000
_cell.angle_alpha   90.00
_cell.angle_beta   90.00
_cell.angle_gamma   90.00
#
_symmetry.space_group_name_H-M   'P 1'
#
loop_
_entity.id
_entity.type
_entity.pdbx_description
1 polymer ?
#
loop_
_entity_poly.entity_id
_entity_poly.type
_entity_poly.pdbx_seq_one_letter_code
_entity_poly.pdbx_strand_id
1 'polypeptide(L)'
;MKQWIMVFVLFVFLVIGLAFGLAACNKSSSGQKELFMQKLQSETNEKIISLLYDDYDGDGKYEAFALTGKESAEGGEPWFVSESVLVKLDDTDWCAPPEVVLIGGKKFIKYEKIYATGRPLFLLCVENSKPQSVLSGGAQDLQQIGDGTFTVQQNTLDAGADGTGRTLKQYWLYYDNGFHEYGGIEITESELLEFNGAESVLKEIQAGGGVLKNILYRANHIINVNYQTPQGMNRYINLQYDDTSVSVLPTDHNGGVYLAALLPEIATYPAAFHHPRV
;
A
#
# COMPACT_ATOMS: atom_id res chain seq x y z
N MET A 1 52.16 -23.56 28.07
CA MET A 1 52.24 -22.10 27.85
C MET A 1 52.13 -21.66 26.38
N LYS A 2 52.49 -22.49 25.38
CA LYS A 2 52.44 -22.11 23.95
C LYS A 2 51.05 -22.18 23.27
N GLN A 3 50.12 -22.99 23.76
CA GLN A 3 48.78 -23.14 23.14
C GLN A 3 47.80 -22.00 23.45
N TRP A 4 47.91 -21.36 24.61
CA TRP A 4 47.00 -20.27 25.02
C TRP A 4 47.30 -18.94 24.31
N ILE A 5 48.55 -18.71 23.92
CA ILE A 5 48.97 -17.50 23.19
C ILE A 5 48.43 -17.53 21.75
N MET A 6 48.33 -18.71 21.13
CA MET A 6 47.87 -18.85 19.74
C MET A 6 46.36 -18.60 19.58
N VAL A 7 45.55 -19.01 20.57
CA VAL A 7 44.09 -18.75 20.58
C VAL A 7 43.80 -17.26 20.84
N PHE A 8 44.59 -16.60 21.69
CA PHE A 8 44.41 -15.17 21.96
C PHE A 8 44.80 -14.28 20.77
N VAL A 9 45.85 -14.65 20.03
CA VAL A 9 46.28 -13.91 18.83
C VAL A 9 45.26 -14.04 17.69
N LEU A 10 44.68 -15.23 17.47
CA LEU A 10 43.62 -15.44 16.48
C LEU A 10 42.33 -14.67 16.81
N PHE A 11 41.95 -14.58 18.09
CA PHE A 11 40.77 -13.82 18.52
C PHE A 11 40.96 -12.31 18.37
N VAL A 12 42.16 -11.79 18.62
CA VAL A 12 42.49 -10.37 18.44
C VAL A 12 42.50 -9.98 16.95
N PHE A 13 43.02 -10.82 16.05
CA PHE A 13 42.94 -10.55 14.60
C PHE A 13 41.52 -10.61 14.05
N LEU A 14 40.65 -11.48 14.56
CA LEU A 14 39.25 -11.57 14.15
C LEU A 14 38.46 -10.31 14.57
N VAL A 15 38.65 -9.85 15.82
CA VAL A 15 37.96 -8.66 16.36
C VAL A 15 38.47 -7.37 15.72
N ILE A 16 39.78 -7.26 15.44
CA ILE A 16 40.35 -6.11 14.74
C ILE A 16 39.91 -6.10 13.26
N GLY A 17 39.86 -7.24 12.58
CA GLY A 17 39.37 -7.33 11.20
C GLY A 17 37.89 -6.92 11.06
N LEU A 18 37.05 -7.32 12.01
CA LEU A 18 35.65 -6.88 12.10
C LEU A 18 35.52 -5.37 12.36
N ALA A 19 36.33 -4.80 13.26
CA ALA A 19 36.28 -3.38 13.58
C ALA A 19 36.78 -2.48 12.42
N PHE A 20 37.82 -2.89 11.69
CA PHE A 20 38.30 -2.17 10.51
C PHE A 20 37.36 -2.33 9.31
N GLY A 21 36.72 -3.49 9.13
CA GLY A 21 35.68 -3.69 8.11
C GLY A 21 34.47 -2.80 8.32
N LEU A 22 33.98 -2.68 9.56
CA LEU A 22 32.87 -1.80 9.94
C LEU A 22 33.20 -0.31 9.74
N ALA A 23 34.41 0.12 10.11
CA ALA A 23 34.83 1.52 9.98
C ALA A 23 35.06 1.95 8.52
N ALA A 24 35.63 1.08 7.67
CA ALA A 24 35.84 1.36 6.25
C ALA A 24 34.51 1.35 5.46
N CYS A 25 33.61 0.42 5.76
CA CYS A 25 32.27 0.37 5.17
C CYS A 25 31.45 1.63 5.52
N ASN A 26 31.51 2.10 6.78
CA ASN A 26 30.83 3.32 7.22
C ASN A 26 31.39 4.61 6.59
N LYS A 27 32.69 4.67 6.31
CA LYS A 27 33.29 5.85 5.65
C LYS A 27 32.96 5.87 4.15
N SER A 28 32.91 4.70 3.51
CA SER A 28 32.48 4.53 2.11
C SER A 28 31.02 4.94 1.91
N SER A 29 30.11 4.47 2.77
CA SER A 29 28.68 4.80 2.67
C SER A 29 28.39 6.29 2.91
N SER A 30 29.12 6.94 3.83
CA SER A 30 28.99 8.38 4.06
C SER A 30 29.43 9.23 2.86
N GLY A 31 30.47 8.80 2.13
CA GLY A 31 30.97 9.52 0.95
C GLY A 31 30.04 9.39 -0.27
N GLN A 32 29.47 8.20 -0.47
CA GLN A 32 28.53 7.95 -1.56
C GLN A 32 27.20 8.71 -1.35
N LYS A 33 26.70 8.77 -0.11
CA LYS A 33 25.53 9.60 0.23
C LYS A 33 25.73 11.08 -0.13
N GLU A 34 26.89 11.64 0.20
CA GLU A 34 27.22 13.03 -0.14
C GLU A 34 27.29 13.26 -1.66
N LEU A 35 27.84 12.31 -2.42
CA LEU A 35 27.84 12.36 -3.89
C LEU A 35 26.42 12.36 -4.47
N PHE A 36 25.50 11.58 -3.91
CA PHE A 36 24.10 11.59 -4.36
C PHE A 36 23.40 12.90 -4.04
N MET A 37 23.68 13.51 -2.88
CA MET A 37 23.16 14.84 -2.54
C MET A 37 23.68 15.91 -3.52
N GLN A 38 24.95 15.86 -3.88
CA GLN A 38 25.54 16.77 -4.88
C GLN A 38 24.95 16.54 -6.28
N LYS A 39 24.77 15.28 -6.69
CA LYS A 39 24.12 14.93 -7.96
C LYS A 39 22.70 15.49 -8.02
N LEU A 40 21.93 15.35 -6.95
CA LEU A 40 20.59 15.92 -6.84
C LEU A 40 20.60 17.45 -6.91
N GLN A 41 21.51 18.11 -6.18
CA GLN A 41 21.66 19.57 -6.20
C GLN A 41 22.14 20.14 -7.54
N SER A 42 22.71 19.32 -8.44
CA SER A 42 23.00 19.76 -9.80
C SER A 42 21.76 19.87 -10.71
N GLU A 43 20.65 19.21 -10.35
CA GLU A 43 19.39 19.25 -11.11
C GLU A 43 18.36 20.21 -10.51
N THR A 44 18.48 20.56 -9.22
CA THR A 44 17.54 21.45 -8.55
C THR A 44 18.22 22.37 -7.53
N ASN A 45 17.71 23.59 -7.42
CA ASN A 45 18.12 24.57 -6.41
C ASN A 45 17.27 24.50 -5.13
N GLU A 46 16.28 23.61 -5.08
CA GLU A 46 15.42 23.40 -3.91
C GLU A 46 16.18 22.71 -2.77
N LYS A 47 15.71 22.89 -1.54
CA LYS A 47 16.33 22.24 -0.37
C LYS A 47 15.97 20.76 -0.34
N ILE A 48 16.91 19.91 0.07
CA ILE A 48 16.63 18.50 0.36
C ILE A 48 15.89 18.44 1.70
N ILE A 49 14.60 18.13 1.68
CA ILE A 49 13.72 18.05 2.84
C ILE A 49 13.89 16.70 3.53
N SER A 50 13.95 15.62 2.75
CA SER A 50 14.16 14.27 3.26
C SER A 50 15.04 13.46 2.31
N LEU A 51 15.73 12.46 2.86
CA LEU A 51 16.62 11.58 2.13
C LEU A 51 16.65 10.21 2.83
N LEU A 52 16.10 9.20 2.17
CA LEU A 52 16.27 7.80 2.53
C LEU A 52 17.40 7.22 1.68
N TYR A 53 18.38 6.58 2.31
CA TYR A 53 19.58 6.06 1.66
C TYR A 53 19.86 4.65 2.16
N ASP A 54 19.82 3.66 1.27
CA ASP A 54 19.97 2.25 1.62
C ASP A 54 20.28 1.42 0.36
N ASP A 55 20.68 0.17 0.54
CA ASP A 55 20.68 -0.87 -0.49
C ASP A 55 19.28 -1.49 -0.54
N TYR A 56 18.49 -1.08 -1.55
CA TYR A 56 17.07 -1.44 -1.63
C TYR A 56 16.82 -2.74 -2.39
N ASP A 57 17.65 -3.09 -3.37
CA ASP A 57 17.52 -4.32 -4.15
C ASP A 57 18.45 -5.45 -3.67
N GLY A 58 19.35 -5.16 -2.72
CA GLY A 58 20.22 -6.13 -2.06
C GLY A 58 21.47 -6.48 -2.87
N ASP A 59 21.83 -5.67 -3.87
CA ASP A 59 22.98 -5.92 -4.74
C ASP A 59 24.32 -5.38 -4.19
N GLY A 60 24.29 -4.74 -3.02
CA GLY A 60 25.43 -4.13 -2.36
C GLY A 60 25.77 -2.71 -2.84
N LYS A 61 25.04 -2.18 -3.83
CA LYS A 61 25.07 -0.76 -4.20
C LYS A 61 23.94 -0.04 -3.49
N TYR A 62 24.19 1.21 -3.13
CA TYR A 62 23.22 2.02 -2.43
C TYR A 62 22.49 2.91 -3.42
N GLU A 63 21.22 3.17 -3.12
CA GLU A 63 20.39 4.16 -3.79
C GLU A 63 19.80 5.13 -2.76
N ALA A 64 19.20 6.19 -3.27
CA ALA A 64 18.49 7.16 -2.46
C ALA A 64 17.14 7.54 -3.04
N PHE A 65 16.20 7.76 -2.14
CA PHE A 65 14.94 8.44 -2.40
C PHE A 65 14.94 9.74 -1.63
N ALA A 66 14.69 10.84 -2.32
CA ALA A 66 14.73 12.17 -1.74
C ALA A 66 13.44 12.93 -2.00
N LEU A 67 13.15 13.89 -1.12
CA LEU A 67 12.15 14.91 -1.36
C LEU A 67 12.86 16.27 -1.36
N THR A 68 12.67 17.06 -2.42
CA THR A 68 13.20 18.43 -2.47
C THR A 68 12.06 19.45 -2.49
N GLY A 69 12.23 20.57 -1.81
CA GLY A 69 11.25 21.65 -1.88
C GLY A 69 11.63 22.85 -1.04
N LYS A 70 10.67 23.76 -0.90
CA LYS A 70 10.84 25.01 -0.17
C LYS A 70 10.76 24.74 1.34
N GLU A 71 11.49 25.54 2.11
CA GLU A 71 11.65 25.40 3.58
C GLU A 71 10.34 25.46 4.38
N SER A 72 9.22 25.83 3.76
CA SER A 72 7.89 25.94 4.36
C SER A 72 6.79 25.24 3.56
N ALA A 73 7.13 24.39 2.59
CA ALA A 73 6.13 23.67 1.79
C ALA A 73 5.61 22.43 2.54
N GLU A 74 4.32 22.14 2.42
CA GLU A 74 3.70 20.93 2.98
C GLU A 74 4.15 19.64 2.25
N GLY A 75 4.70 19.78 1.04
CA GLY A 75 5.25 18.69 0.24
C GLY A 75 6.51 19.10 -0.53
N GLY A 76 6.97 18.22 -1.40
CA GLY A 76 8.05 18.52 -2.33
C GLY A 76 8.04 17.63 -3.57
N GLU A 77 9.05 17.81 -4.40
CA GLU A 77 9.33 17.00 -5.58
C GLU A 77 10.02 15.69 -5.16
N PRO A 78 9.49 14.51 -5.52
CA PRO A 78 10.10 13.23 -5.20
C PRO A 78 11.17 12.85 -6.23
N TRP A 79 12.31 12.34 -5.76
CA TRP A 79 13.44 11.96 -6.60
C TRP A 79 13.97 10.58 -6.24
N PHE A 80 14.51 9.89 -7.25
CA PHE A 80 15.34 8.71 -7.09
C PHE A 80 16.75 8.98 -7.60
N VAL A 81 17.75 8.52 -6.85
CA VAL A 81 19.16 8.67 -7.17
C VAL A 81 19.89 7.34 -6.97
N SER A 82 20.61 6.90 -8.00
CA SER A 82 21.62 5.86 -7.91
C SER A 82 22.91 6.35 -8.57
N GLU A 83 23.95 5.50 -8.63
CA GLU A 83 25.17 5.84 -9.35
C GLU A 83 24.87 6.19 -10.83
N SER A 84 24.06 5.37 -11.49
CA SER A 84 23.78 5.49 -12.93
C SER A 84 22.52 6.31 -13.25
N VAL A 85 21.60 6.49 -12.29
CA VAL A 85 20.30 7.13 -12.53
C VAL A 85 20.11 8.33 -11.61
N LEU A 86 19.50 9.39 -12.14
CA LEU A 86 18.87 10.46 -11.39
C LEU A 86 17.57 10.80 -12.10
N VAL A 87 16.45 10.64 -11.42
CA VAL A 87 15.13 10.82 -12.04
C VAL A 87 14.16 11.43 -11.04
N LYS A 88 13.37 12.38 -11.54
CA LYS A 88 12.20 12.91 -10.83
C LYS A 88 11.08 11.87 -10.94
N LEU A 89 10.49 11.46 -9.82
CA LEU A 89 9.52 10.38 -9.75
C LEU A 89 8.09 10.85 -10.08
N ASP A 90 7.80 12.14 -9.91
CA ASP A 90 6.53 12.76 -10.27
C ASP A 90 6.74 14.24 -10.59
N ASP A 91 5.95 14.79 -11.51
CA ASP A 91 6.07 16.19 -11.94
C ASP A 91 5.46 17.20 -10.96
N THR A 92 4.79 16.73 -9.88
CA THR A 92 4.22 17.59 -8.84
C THR A 92 5.18 17.80 -7.65
N ASP A 93 5.12 18.99 -7.04
CA ASP A 93 5.78 19.34 -5.78
C ASP A 93 4.90 19.10 -4.53
N TRP A 94 3.77 18.41 -4.70
CA TRP A 94 2.82 18.08 -3.62
C TRP A 94 2.94 16.62 -3.18
N CYS A 95 4.16 16.11 -3.01
CA CYS A 95 4.37 14.76 -2.49
C CYS A 95 4.81 14.78 -1.03
N ALA A 96 4.32 13.82 -0.25
CA ALA A 96 4.80 13.55 1.10
C ALA A 96 6.21 12.94 1.07
N PRO A 97 6.99 13.10 2.15
CA PRO A 97 8.27 12.41 2.28
C PRO A 97 8.13 10.90 2.05
N PRO A 98 9.05 10.28 1.30
CA PRO A 98 9.03 8.84 1.11
C PRO A 98 9.29 8.12 2.43
N GLU A 99 8.71 6.93 2.54
CA GLU A 99 8.81 6.02 3.68
C GLU A 99 9.28 4.64 3.21
N VAL A 100 10.13 3.98 4.00
CA VAL A 100 10.49 2.58 3.76
C VAL A 100 9.42 1.68 4.38
N VAL A 101 8.88 0.76 3.58
CA VAL A 101 7.96 -0.29 4.04
C VAL A 101 8.61 -1.65 3.82
N LEU A 102 8.61 -2.50 4.84
CA LEU A 102 9.16 -3.86 4.77
C LEU A 102 8.04 -4.87 4.55
N ILE A 103 8.09 -5.61 3.45
CA ILE A 103 7.06 -6.59 3.08
C ILE A 103 7.74 -7.85 2.58
N GLY A 104 7.48 -8.98 3.23
CA GLY A 104 8.10 -10.27 2.88
C GLY A 104 9.63 -10.24 2.92
N GLY A 105 10.22 -9.38 3.78
CA GLY A 105 11.68 -9.18 3.86
C GLY A 105 12.27 -8.29 2.76
N LYS A 106 11.46 -7.78 1.82
CA LYS A 106 11.87 -6.82 0.81
C LYS A 106 11.56 -5.39 1.25
N LYS A 107 12.41 -4.43 0.84
CA LYS A 107 12.20 -3.00 1.07
C LYS A 107 11.42 -2.41 -0.11
N PHE A 108 10.36 -1.68 0.21
CA PHE A 108 9.60 -0.88 -0.72
C PHE A 108 9.66 0.58 -0.29
N ILE A 109 9.50 1.49 -1.25
CA ILE A 109 9.35 2.92 -1.00
C ILE A 109 7.92 3.31 -1.24
N LYS A 110 7.29 3.88 -0.21
CA LYS A 110 5.94 4.42 -0.26
C LYS A 110 6.02 5.94 -0.22
N TYR A 111 5.29 6.61 -1.10
CA TYR A 111 4.98 8.03 -0.94
C TYR A 111 3.58 8.31 -1.51
N GLU A 112 3.00 9.44 -1.12
CA GLU A 112 1.66 9.84 -1.54
C GLU A 112 1.65 11.29 -1.98
N LYS A 113 0.71 11.64 -2.85
CA LYS A 113 0.38 13.03 -3.13
C LYS A 113 -0.44 13.64 -1.99
N ILE A 114 -0.32 14.94 -1.80
CA ILE A 114 -0.97 15.71 -0.73
C ILE A 114 -2.03 16.62 -1.34
N TYR A 115 -3.09 16.05 -1.91
CA TYR A 115 -4.24 16.84 -2.35
C TYR A 115 -5.32 16.87 -1.27
N ALA A 116 -6.03 18.00 -1.16
CA ALA A 116 -7.17 18.12 -0.23
C ALA A 116 -8.27 17.09 -0.52
N THR A 117 -8.39 16.66 -1.78
CA THR A 117 -9.43 15.74 -2.25
C THR A 117 -8.97 14.28 -2.34
N GLY A 118 -7.71 13.95 -2.08
CA GLY A 118 -7.20 12.59 -2.09
C GLY A 118 -5.68 12.47 -2.02
N ARG A 119 -5.20 11.26 -1.75
CA ARG A 119 -3.78 10.99 -1.52
C ARG A 119 -3.24 9.86 -2.39
N PRO A 120 -3.24 10.01 -3.74
CA PRO A 120 -2.75 8.96 -4.64
C PRO A 120 -1.43 8.33 -4.16
N LEU A 121 -1.45 7.01 -4.01
CA LEU A 121 -0.36 6.19 -3.53
C LEU A 121 0.60 5.83 -4.65
N PHE A 122 1.88 5.88 -4.32
CA PHE A 122 2.96 5.31 -5.10
C PHE A 122 3.74 4.35 -4.21
N LEU A 123 3.76 3.08 -4.60
CA LEU A 123 4.64 2.08 -3.99
C LEU A 123 5.64 1.60 -5.04
N LEU A 124 6.92 1.77 -4.73
CA LEU A 124 8.02 1.43 -5.61
C LEU A 124 8.89 0.33 -4.99
N CYS A 125 9.51 -0.50 -5.82
CA CYS A 125 10.70 -1.27 -5.46
C CYS A 125 11.90 -0.77 -6.28
N VAL A 126 13.10 -1.24 -5.94
CA VAL A 126 14.29 -1.05 -6.76
C VAL A 126 14.63 -2.37 -7.41
N GLU A 127 14.92 -2.34 -8.70
CA GLU A 127 15.46 -3.48 -9.45
C GLU A 127 16.55 -2.99 -10.40
N ASN A 128 17.75 -3.55 -10.26
CA ASN A 128 18.92 -3.19 -11.08
C ASN A 128 19.22 -1.68 -10.99
N SER A 129 19.24 -1.16 -9.75
CA SER A 129 19.47 0.26 -9.45
C SER A 129 18.51 1.24 -10.15
N LYS A 130 17.29 0.79 -10.46
CA LYS A 130 16.20 1.59 -11.04
C LYS A 130 14.92 1.44 -10.23
N PRO A 131 14.12 2.51 -10.06
CA PRO A 131 12.84 2.41 -9.38
C PRO A 131 11.83 1.75 -10.32
N GLN A 132 11.05 0.80 -9.80
CA GLN A 132 9.94 0.14 -10.50
C GLN A 132 8.65 0.39 -9.73
N SER A 133 7.57 0.70 -10.47
CA SER A 133 6.24 0.85 -9.87
C SER A 133 5.67 -0.52 -9.50
N VAL A 134 5.25 -0.67 -8.25
CA VAL A 134 4.61 -1.88 -7.71
C VAL A 134 3.11 -1.68 -7.55
N LEU A 135 2.73 -0.56 -6.92
CA LEU A 135 1.34 -0.12 -6.84
C LEU A 135 1.27 1.34 -7.27
N SER A 136 0.37 1.62 -8.20
CA SER A 136 -0.02 2.97 -8.60
C SER A 136 -1.50 2.95 -9.02
N GLY A 137 -2.12 4.12 -9.13
CA GLY A 137 -3.54 4.24 -9.49
C GLY A 137 -4.34 5.05 -8.49
N GLY A 138 -5.66 4.86 -8.49
CA GLY A 138 -6.60 5.58 -7.62
C GLY A 138 -6.61 5.13 -6.15
N ALA A 139 -5.68 4.29 -5.74
CA ALA A 139 -5.52 3.82 -4.37
C ALA A 139 -4.78 4.87 -3.51
N GLN A 140 -5.07 4.88 -2.21
CA GLN A 140 -4.41 5.70 -1.19
C GLN A 140 -4.33 4.94 0.14
N ASP A 141 -3.53 5.44 1.09
CA ASP A 141 -3.48 4.97 2.47
C ASP A 141 -3.18 3.46 2.63
N LEU A 142 -2.09 2.98 2.01
CA LEU A 142 -1.66 1.59 2.20
C LEU A 142 -1.29 1.30 3.66
N GLN A 143 -1.97 0.33 4.25
CA GLN A 143 -1.75 -0.12 5.63
C GLN A 143 -1.65 -1.63 5.69
N GLN A 144 -0.74 -2.14 6.52
CA GLN A 144 -0.71 -3.56 6.87
C GLN A 144 -1.60 -3.79 8.10
N ILE A 145 -2.42 -4.83 8.07
CA ILE A 145 -3.31 -5.19 9.18
C ILE A 145 -2.79 -6.44 9.92
N GLY A 146 -3.41 -6.76 11.07
CA GLY A 146 -2.84 -7.67 12.07
C GLY A 146 -2.62 -9.13 11.62
N ASP A 147 -3.26 -9.56 10.54
CA ASP A 147 -3.08 -10.89 9.94
C ASP A 147 -1.98 -10.93 8.85
N GLY A 148 -1.30 -9.81 8.63
CA GLY A 148 -0.24 -9.65 7.63
C GLY A 148 -0.73 -9.25 6.23
N THR A 149 -2.05 -9.21 6.00
CA THR A 149 -2.64 -8.65 4.77
C THR A 149 -2.62 -7.12 4.81
N PHE A 150 -3.11 -6.50 3.74
CA PHE A 150 -3.03 -5.05 3.54
C PHE A 150 -4.39 -4.46 3.17
N THR A 151 -4.55 -3.19 3.43
CA THR A 151 -5.69 -2.39 2.96
C THR A 151 -5.20 -1.15 2.24
N VAL A 152 -6.00 -0.71 1.27
CA VAL A 152 -5.91 0.62 0.63
C VAL A 152 -7.31 1.23 0.61
N GLN A 153 -7.40 2.52 0.34
CA GLN A 153 -8.68 3.20 0.16
C GLN A 153 -8.83 3.71 -1.28
N GLN A 154 -10.06 3.62 -1.78
CA GLN A 154 -10.50 4.35 -2.97
C GLN A 154 -11.20 5.62 -2.53
N ASN A 155 -10.79 6.74 -3.12
CA ASN A 155 -11.40 8.05 -2.90
C ASN A 155 -12.07 8.53 -4.19
N THR A 156 -13.40 8.60 -4.19
CA THR A 156 -14.21 8.92 -5.38
C THR A 156 -15.39 9.83 -5.05
N LEU A 157 -16.00 10.41 -6.08
CA LEU A 157 -17.24 11.17 -6.00
C LEU A 157 -18.40 10.31 -6.49
N ASP A 158 -19.00 9.54 -5.59
CA ASP A 158 -20.05 8.57 -5.91
C ASP A 158 -21.07 8.36 -4.77
N ALA A 159 -21.14 9.28 -3.80
CA ALA A 159 -22.15 9.20 -2.75
C ALA A 159 -23.56 9.42 -3.32
N GLY A 160 -23.70 10.35 -4.28
CA GLY A 160 -24.92 10.58 -5.04
C GLY A 160 -24.89 9.80 -6.36
N ALA A 161 -26.07 9.37 -6.83
CA ALA A 161 -26.23 8.72 -8.13
C ALA A 161 -25.79 9.59 -9.33
N ASP A 162 -25.67 10.90 -9.11
CA ASP A 162 -25.22 11.90 -10.08
C ASP A 162 -23.69 12.04 -10.15
N GLY A 163 -22.93 11.22 -9.41
CA GLY A 163 -21.46 11.29 -9.37
C GLY A 163 -20.93 12.39 -8.46
N THR A 164 -21.73 12.85 -7.49
CA THR A 164 -21.32 13.83 -6.50
C THR A 164 -21.12 13.20 -5.12
N GLY A 165 -20.51 13.97 -4.21
CA GLY A 165 -20.30 13.57 -2.83
C GLY A 165 -19.13 12.60 -2.67
N ARG A 166 -18.13 13.04 -1.91
CA ARG A 166 -16.92 12.27 -1.66
C ARG A 166 -17.19 11.04 -0.80
N THR A 167 -16.58 9.92 -1.16
CA THR A 167 -16.60 8.68 -0.39
C THR A 167 -15.20 8.10 -0.24
N LEU A 168 -15.05 7.27 0.79
CA LEU A 168 -13.88 6.45 1.02
C LEU A 168 -14.35 5.00 1.17
N LYS A 169 -13.71 4.09 0.43
CA LYS A 169 -14.02 2.67 0.41
C LYS A 169 -12.73 1.87 0.56
N GLN A 170 -12.73 0.90 1.47
CA GLN A 170 -11.54 0.11 1.77
C GLN A 170 -11.47 -1.12 0.86
N TYR A 171 -10.34 -1.34 0.22
CA TYR A 171 -10.03 -2.54 -0.55
C TYR A 171 -8.91 -3.32 0.15
N TRP A 172 -8.91 -4.63 -0.04
CA TRP A 172 -8.01 -5.54 0.66
C TRP A 172 -7.03 -6.18 -0.32
N LEU A 173 -5.77 -6.24 0.10
CA LEU A 173 -4.68 -6.79 -0.69
C LEU A 173 -3.94 -7.86 0.13
N TYR A 174 -3.26 -8.77 -0.55
CA TYR A 174 -2.31 -9.70 0.04
C TYR A 174 -0.99 -9.67 -0.73
N TYR A 175 0.07 -10.15 -0.09
CA TYR A 175 1.38 -10.25 -0.70
C TYR A 175 1.78 -11.71 -0.86
N ASP A 176 1.88 -12.17 -2.11
CA ASP A 176 2.44 -13.47 -2.49
C ASP A 176 3.30 -13.28 -3.73
N ASN A 177 4.61 -13.13 -3.49
CA ASN A 177 5.62 -12.82 -4.52
C ASN A 177 5.26 -11.59 -5.40
N GLY A 178 4.45 -10.69 -4.86
CA GLY A 178 3.79 -9.59 -5.56
C GLY A 178 2.53 -9.19 -4.81
N PHE A 179 2.06 -7.97 -5.04
CA PHE A 179 0.77 -7.55 -4.50
C PHE A 179 -0.37 -8.08 -5.34
N HIS A 180 -1.43 -8.50 -4.66
CA HIS A 180 -2.67 -8.92 -5.28
C HIS A 180 -3.84 -8.28 -4.53
N GLU A 181 -4.84 -7.79 -5.24
CA GLU A 181 -6.10 -7.38 -4.64
C GLU A 181 -7.04 -8.59 -4.51
N TYR A 182 -7.76 -8.68 -3.39
CA TYR A 182 -8.91 -9.58 -3.29
C TYR A 182 -10.08 -9.04 -4.11
N GLY A 183 -10.17 -9.45 -5.37
CA GLY A 183 -11.28 -9.12 -6.28
C GLY A 183 -12.60 -9.76 -5.84
N GLY A 184 -13.71 -9.17 -6.28
CA GLY A 184 -15.06 -9.64 -6.01
C GLY A 184 -15.75 -10.18 -7.26
N ILE A 185 -16.40 -11.33 -7.13
CA ILE A 185 -17.38 -11.79 -8.12
C ILE A 185 -18.78 -11.36 -7.69
N GLU A 186 -19.66 -11.10 -8.66
CA GLU A 186 -21.05 -10.81 -8.35
C GLU A 186 -21.79 -12.08 -7.96
N ILE A 187 -22.53 -12.04 -6.85
CA ILE A 187 -23.46 -13.09 -6.43
C ILE A 187 -24.89 -12.54 -6.37
N THR A 188 -25.85 -13.43 -6.45
CA THR A 188 -27.27 -13.13 -6.37
C THR A 188 -27.73 -12.92 -4.93
N GLU A 189 -28.91 -12.29 -4.78
CA GLU A 189 -29.59 -12.22 -3.49
C GLU A 189 -29.86 -13.62 -2.90
N SER A 190 -30.23 -14.58 -3.76
CA SER A 190 -30.48 -15.96 -3.34
C SER A 190 -29.24 -16.65 -2.79
N GLU A 191 -28.07 -16.45 -3.42
CA GLU A 191 -26.79 -16.98 -2.92
C GLU A 191 -26.39 -16.32 -1.60
N LEU A 192 -26.59 -15.01 -1.44
CA LEU A 192 -26.35 -14.34 -0.16
C LEU A 192 -27.27 -14.88 0.94
N LEU A 193 -28.53 -15.16 0.63
CA LEU A 193 -29.52 -15.72 1.56
C LEU A 193 -29.20 -17.16 2.03
N GLU A 194 -28.23 -17.84 1.42
CA GLU A 194 -27.74 -19.12 1.93
C GLU A 194 -26.99 -18.96 3.25
N PHE A 195 -26.43 -17.78 3.54
CA PHE A 195 -25.76 -17.51 4.82
C PHE A 195 -26.76 -17.19 5.93
N ASN A 196 -26.56 -17.81 7.10
CA ASN A 196 -27.25 -17.39 8.31
C ASN A 196 -26.98 -15.90 8.61
N GLY A 197 -28.03 -15.13 8.88
CA GLY A 197 -27.93 -13.68 9.17
C GLY A 197 -28.12 -12.76 7.96
N ALA A 198 -28.04 -13.28 6.73
CA ALA A 198 -28.23 -12.46 5.53
C ALA A 198 -29.63 -11.86 5.42
N GLU A 199 -30.66 -12.62 5.80
CA GLU A 199 -32.06 -12.18 5.74
C GLU A 199 -32.30 -10.90 6.57
N SER A 200 -31.67 -10.78 7.75
CA SER A 200 -31.83 -9.58 8.58
C SER A 200 -31.21 -8.35 7.93
N VAL A 201 -30.06 -8.51 7.26
CA VAL A 201 -29.37 -7.41 6.55
C VAL A 201 -30.24 -6.90 5.41
N LEU A 202 -30.78 -7.81 4.60
CA LEU A 202 -31.62 -7.45 3.45
C LEU A 202 -32.94 -6.79 3.89
N LYS A 203 -33.56 -7.30 4.97
CA LYS A 203 -34.75 -6.69 5.57
C LYS A 203 -34.48 -5.26 6.07
N GLU A 204 -33.32 -4.99 6.64
CA GLU A 204 -32.95 -3.63 7.08
C GLU A 204 -32.82 -2.66 5.89
N ILE A 205 -32.15 -3.10 4.81
CA ILE A 205 -32.07 -2.31 3.57
C ILE A 205 -33.47 -2.01 3.02
N GLN A 206 -34.33 -3.03 2.92
CA GLN A 206 -35.68 -2.89 2.39
C GLN A 206 -36.56 -2.00 3.27
N ALA A 207 -36.48 -2.13 4.59
CA ALA A 207 -37.22 -1.30 5.54
C ALA A 207 -36.84 0.19 5.41
N GLY A 208 -35.59 0.49 5.04
CA GLY A 208 -35.12 1.83 4.70
C GLY A 208 -35.51 2.31 3.29
N GLY A 209 -36.24 1.50 2.51
CA GLY A 209 -36.57 1.77 1.11
C GLY A 209 -35.38 1.62 0.15
N GLY A 210 -34.31 0.97 0.59
CA GLY A 210 -33.12 0.73 -0.21
C GLY A 210 -33.39 -0.25 -1.35
N VAL A 211 -32.77 0.01 -2.50
CA VAL A 211 -32.79 -0.86 -3.68
C VAL A 211 -31.40 -1.45 -3.88
N LEU A 212 -31.29 -2.77 -3.76
CA LEU A 212 -30.04 -3.50 -4.04
C LEU A 212 -29.56 -3.22 -5.47
N LYS A 213 -28.23 -3.10 -5.63
CA LYS A 213 -27.58 -2.90 -6.93
C LYS A 213 -26.78 -4.12 -7.36
N ASN A 214 -25.82 -4.53 -6.54
CA ASN A 214 -25.09 -5.78 -6.70
C ASN A 214 -24.47 -6.21 -5.36
N ILE A 215 -24.05 -7.47 -5.30
CA ILE A 215 -23.42 -8.08 -4.12
C ILE A 215 -22.11 -8.68 -4.59
N LEU A 216 -21.00 -8.27 -3.98
CA LEU A 216 -19.65 -8.69 -4.35
C LEU A 216 -19.10 -9.65 -3.30
N TYR A 217 -18.88 -10.90 -3.69
CA TYR A 217 -18.26 -11.95 -2.88
C TYR A 217 -16.76 -12.00 -3.13
N ARG A 218 -15.95 -11.89 -2.07
CA ARG A 218 -14.48 -11.89 -2.13
C ARG A 218 -13.90 -13.04 -1.32
N ALA A 219 -12.78 -13.59 -1.79
CA ALA A 219 -12.14 -14.76 -1.17
C ALA A 219 -11.58 -14.50 0.25
N ASN A 220 -11.46 -13.23 0.65
CA ASN A 220 -10.94 -12.84 1.97
C ASN A 220 -12.02 -12.73 3.05
N HIS A 221 -13.09 -13.52 2.95
CA HIS A 221 -14.17 -13.53 3.95
C HIS A 221 -14.97 -12.23 4.04
N ILE A 222 -14.99 -11.44 2.96
CA ILE A 222 -15.76 -10.20 2.85
C ILE A 222 -16.80 -10.31 1.74
N ILE A 223 -18.01 -9.84 2.03
CA ILE A 223 -19.04 -9.56 1.04
C ILE A 223 -19.39 -8.07 1.10
N ASN A 224 -19.37 -7.37 -0.04
CA ASN A 224 -19.84 -5.99 -0.14
C ASN A 224 -21.24 -5.97 -0.78
N VAL A 225 -22.24 -5.44 -0.08
CA VAL A 225 -23.60 -5.28 -0.59
C VAL A 225 -23.81 -3.81 -0.97
N ASN A 226 -23.89 -3.51 -2.25
CA ASN A 226 -24.17 -2.16 -2.73
C ASN A 226 -25.68 -1.95 -2.90
N TYR A 227 -26.17 -0.80 -2.47
CA TYR A 227 -27.58 -0.43 -2.60
C TYR A 227 -27.74 1.08 -2.75
N GLN A 228 -28.93 1.52 -3.13
CA GLN A 228 -29.27 2.93 -3.28
C GLN A 228 -30.50 3.27 -2.45
N THR A 229 -30.44 4.38 -1.72
CA THR A 229 -31.58 4.86 -0.93
C THR A 229 -32.62 5.58 -1.82
N PRO A 230 -33.86 5.78 -1.35
CA PRO A 230 -34.88 6.52 -2.10
C PRO A 230 -34.47 7.95 -2.50
N GLN A 231 -33.52 8.55 -1.78
CA GLN A 231 -32.99 9.89 -2.06
C GLN A 231 -31.91 9.88 -3.15
N GLY A 232 -31.64 8.72 -3.79
CA GLY A 232 -30.61 8.60 -4.82
C GLY A 232 -29.19 8.54 -4.24
N MET A 233 -29.03 8.23 -2.95
CA MET A 233 -27.71 8.08 -2.32
C MET A 233 -27.23 6.65 -2.46
N ASN A 234 -26.02 6.47 -2.98
CA ASN A 234 -25.34 5.19 -3.00
C ASN A 234 -24.78 4.87 -1.62
N ARG A 235 -24.99 3.62 -1.20
CA ARG A 235 -24.59 3.08 0.09
C ARG A 235 -24.06 1.67 -0.09
N TYR A 236 -23.31 1.23 0.91
CA TYR A 236 -22.88 -0.15 0.99
C TYR A 236 -22.97 -0.69 2.42
N ILE A 237 -23.05 -2.01 2.53
CA ILE A 237 -22.81 -2.76 3.77
C ILE A 237 -21.63 -3.69 3.52
N ASN A 238 -20.68 -3.69 4.44
CA ASN A 238 -19.63 -4.72 4.48
C ASN A 238 -20.11 -5.83 5.39
N LEU A 239 -20.06 -7.06 4.89
CA LEU A 239 -20.31 -8.26 5.66
C LEU A 239 -19.01 -9.05 5.78
N GLN A 240 -18.76 -9.60 6.96
CA GLN A 240 -17.77 -10.64 7.17
C GLN A 240 -18.49 -11.99 7.20
N TYR A 241 -17.97 -12.99 6.49
CA TYR A 241 -18.56 -14.32 6.42
C TYR A 241 -17.62 -15.42 6.91
N ASP A 242 -18.20 -16.47 7.49
CA ASP A 242 -17.54 -17.75 7.72
C ASP A 242 -18.19 -18.85 6.86
N ASP A 243 -17.85 -20.12 7.10
CA ASP A 243 -18.41 -21.26 6.36
C ASP A 243 -19.94 -21.39 6.50
N THR A 244 -20.63 -20.61 7.34
CA THR A 244 -22.06 -20.80 7.69
C THR A 244 -22.89 -19.52 7.75
N SER A 245 -22.27 -18.38 8.07
CA SER A 245 -22.98 -17.18 8.49
C SER A 245 -22.31 -15.89 8.01
N VAL A 246 -23.08 -14.81 8.02
CA VAL A 246 -22.60 -13.45 7.78
C VAL A 246 -22.89 -12.57 8.99
N SER A 247 -22.01 -11.60 9.22
CA SER A 247 -22.19 -10.53 10.20
C SER A 247 -21.79 -9.19 9.59
N VAL A 248 -22.41 -8.10 10.04
CA VAL A 248 -22.04 -6.75 9.58
C VAL A 248 -20.66 -6.41 10.12
N LEU A 249 -19.75 -6.08 9.21
CA LEU A 249 -18.44 -5.52 9.53
C LEU A 249 -18.60 -3.99 9.66
N PRO A 250 -18.42 -3.41 10.86
CA PRO A 250 -18.57 -1.98 11.06
C PRO A 250 -17.56 -1.18 10.23
N THR A 251 -17.97 0.00 9.80
CA THR A 251 -17.15 0.93 9.03
C THR A 251 -17.55 2.36 9.37
N ASP A 252 -16.56 3.25 9.46
CA ASP A 252 -16.78 4.68 9.68
C ASP A 252 -17.36 5.38 8.44
N HIS A 253 -17.37 4.68 7.30
CA HIS A 253 -17.88 5.16 6.02
C HIS A 253 -18.87 4.14 5.45
N ASN A 254 -20.04 4.58 4.97
CA ASN A 254 -21.03 3.69 4.35
C ASN A 254 -21.61 4.24 3.04
N GLY A 255 -20.96 5.26 2.46
CA GLY A 255 -21.38 5.91 1.22
C GLY A 255 -20.58 5.44 0.01
N GLY A 256 -21.22 5.43 -1.16
CA GLY A 256 -20.60 5.05 -2.43
C GLY A 256 -20.90 3.63 -2.86
N VAL A 257 -20.20 3.17 -3.88
CA VAL A 257 -20.37 1.85 -4.52
C VAL A 257 -19.03 1.12 -4.58
N TYR A 258 -18.95 -0.09 -4.06
CA TYR A 258 -17.80 -0.97 -4.29
C TYR A 258 -17.75 -1.47 -5.73
N LEU A 259 -16.55 -1.48 -6.29
CA LEU A 259 -16.25 -2.13 -7.57
C LEU A 259 -15.76 -3.56 -7.33
N ALA A 260 -15.84 -4.40 -8.37
CA ALA A 260 -15.26 -5.74 -8.34
C ALA A 260 -13.77 -5.72 -7.98
N ALA A 261 -13.02 -4.74 -8.50
CA ALA A 261 -11.67 -4.43 -8.07
C ALA A 261 -11.37 -2.93 -8.19
N LEU A 262 -10.49 -2.41 -7.33
CA LEU A 262 -9.91 -1.07 -7.45
C LEU A 262 -8.74 -1.04 -8.44
N LEU A 263 -7.89 -2.05 -8.36
CA LEU A 263 -6.65 -2.28 -9.11
C LEU A 263 -6.80 -3.59 -9.90
N PRO A 264 -7.62 -3.60 -10.97
CA PRO A 264 -7.98 -4.83 -11.70
C PRO A 264 -6.78 -5.58 -12.29
N GLU A 265 -5.68 -4.89 -12.59
CA GLU A 265 -4.44 -5.45 -13.12
C GLU A 265 -3.70 -6.37 -12.14
N ILE A 266 -3.96 -6.26 -10.84
CA ILE A 266 -3.41 -7.13 -9.79
C ILE A 266 -4.51 -7.89 -9.02
N ALA A 267 -5.76 -7.81 -9.46
CA ALA A 267 -6.87 -8.44 -8.76
C ALA A 267 -6.93 -9.95 -9.00
N THR A 268 -7.06 -10.71 -7.91
CA THR A 268 -7.39 -12.13 -7.94
C THR A 268 -8.86 -12.31 -7.55
N TYR A 269 -9.64 -12.95 -8.41
CA TYR A 269 -11.07 -13.18 -8.21
C TYR A 269 -11.35 -14.61 -7.72
N PRO A 270 -12.37 -14.82 -6.87
CA PRO A 270 -12.88 -16.17 -6.61
C PRO A 270 -13.24 -16.88 -7.92
N ALA A 271 -12.87 -18.16 -8.05
CA ALA A 271 -13.22 -18.95 -9.23
C ALA A 271 -14.73 -19.25 -9.32
N ALA A 272 -15.40 -19.34 -8.16
CA ALA A 272 -16.83 -19.55 -8.03
C ALA A 272 -17.30 -19.08 -6.64
N PHE A 273 -18.62 -18.93 -6.49
CA PHE A 273 -19.24 -18.82 -5.18
C PHE A 273 -19.12 -20.15 -4.42
N HIS A 274 -18.74 -20.08 -3.14
CA HIS A 274 -18.67 -21.25 -2.27
C HIS A 274 -19.87 -21.23 -1.31
N HIS A 275 -20.80 -22.16 -1.54
CA HIS A 275 -22.01 -22.30 -0.73
C HIS A 275 -21.66 -22.59 0.75
N PRO A 276 -22.32 -21.92 1.71
CA PRO A 276 -22.13 -22.18 3.12
C PRO A 276 -22.60 -23.60 3.52
N ARG A 277 -21.95 -24.17 4.53
CA ARG A 277 -22.27 -25.47 5.15
C ARG A 277 -23.36 -25.31 6.21
N VAL A 278 -24.53 -24.83 5.77
CA VAL A 278 -25.73 -24.69 6.61
C VAL A 278 -26.41 -26.01 6.92
#